data_AF-A0A562V5Y1-F1
#
_entry.id   AF-A0A562V5Y1-F1
#
_cell.length_a   1.000
_cell.length_b   1.000
_cell.length_c   1.000
_cell.angle_alpha   90.00
_cell.angle_beta   90.00
_cell.angle_gamma   90.00
#
_symmetry.space_group_name_H-M   'P 1'
#
loop_
_entity.id
_entity.type
_entity.pdbx_description
1 polymer ?
#
loop_
_entity_poly.entity_id
_entity_poly.type
_entity_poly.pdbx_seq_one_letter_code
_entity_poly.pdbx_strand_id
1 'polypeptide(L)'
;MVFWEGGTRRVYERYRTDYVAQKGDYSRLVRNVDNSLTITEPDGLVRTFDGNGNLTVLTDRYNNTLSFTYIGGRVASFTDATGRSVTFGYEAGTGKLNRITDPAGNPYLLGYSAGNLASVTQPGAKGQ
;
A
#
# COMPACT_ATOMS: atom_id res chain seq x y z
N MET A 1 -13.23 -18.88 0.21
CA MET A 1 -11.88 -18.33 0.44
C MET A 1 -11.97 -17.40 1.64
N VAL A 2 -11.06 -17.54 2.60
CA VAL A 2 -10.97 -16.60 3.74
C VAL A 2 -9.85 -15.63 3.41
N PHE A 3 -10.16 -14.35 3.34
CA PHE A 3 -9.18 -13.28 3.13
C PHE A 3 -9.05 -12.48 4.42
N TRP A 4 -7.82 -12.21 4.82
CA TRP A 4 -7.51 -11.41 6.01
C TRP A 4 -7.03 -10.05 5.54
N GLU A 5 -7.78 -9.01 5.88
CA GLU A 5 -7.41 -7.63 5.55
C GLU A 5 -7.41 -6.81 6.83
N GLY A 6 -6.26 -6.22 7.20
CA GLY A 6 -6.17 -5.30 8.33
C GLY A 6 -6.68 -5.87 9.67
N GLY A 7 -6.58 -7.18 9.89
CA GLY A 7 -7.09 -7.85 11.10
C GLY A 7 -8.57 -8.26 11.04
N THR A 8 -9.29 -7.97 9.95
CA THR A 8 -10.67 -8.39 9.75
C THR A 8 -10.73 -9.62 8.85
N ARG A 9 -11.42 -10.67 9.33
CA ARG A 9 -11.69 -11.89 8.56
C ARG A 9 -12.85 -11.64 7.62
N ARG A 10 -12.62 -11.63 6.30
CA ARG A 10 -13.68 -11.66 5.29
C ARG A 10 -13.78 -13.07 4.69
N VAL A 11 -14.99 -13.61 4.68
CA VAL A 11 -15.27 -14.93 4.08
C VAL A 11 -15.96 -14.68 2.76
N TYR A 12 -15.36 -15.18 1.68
CA TYR A 12 -15.94 -15.14 0.36
C TYR A 12 -16.32 -16.55 -0.11
N GLU A 13 -17.54 -16.70 -0.61
CA GLU A 13 -18.05 -17.93 -1.21
C GLU A 13 -17.73 -17.95 -2.70
N ARG A 14 -17.28 -19.08 -3.22
CA ARG A 14 -16.92 -19.19 -4.63
C ARG A 14 -18.20 -19.17 -5.48
N TYR A 15 -18.29 -18.26 -6.43
CA TYR A 15 -19.31 -18.21 -7.47
C TYR A 15 -18.65 -18.18 -8.85
N ARG A 16 -18.63 -19.34 -9.54
CA ARG A 16 -17.92 -19.54 -10.82
C ARG A 16 -16.40 -19.26 -10.70
N THR A 17 -15.91 -18.21 -11.36
CA THR A 17 -14.52 -17.71 -11.29
C THR A 17 -14.34 -16.60 -10.27
N ASP A 18 -15.43 -16.10 -9.71
CA ASP A 18 -15.47 -15.02 -8.72
C ASP A 18 -15.68 -15.58 -7.31
N TYR A 19 -15.38 -14.76 -6.32
CA TYR A 19 -15.70 -15.00 -4.93
C TYR A 19 -16.60 -13.86 -4.44
N VAL A 20 -17.80 -14.18 -3.99
CA VAL A 20 -18.82 -13.22 -3.52
C VAL A 20 -18.79 -13.18 -2.00
N ALA A 21 -18.82 -11.99 -1.42
CA ALA A 21 -18.82 -11.87 0.03
C ALA A 21 -20.16 -12.33 0.64
N GLN A 22 -20.14 -12.66 1.94
CA GLN A 22 -21.33 -13.12 2.67
C GLN A 22 -22.43 -12.05 2.74
N LYS A 23 -23.69 -12.49 2.95
CA LYS A 23 -24.88 -11.62 3.06
C LYS A 23 -24.60 -10.37 3.92
N GLY A 24 -24.59 -9.19 3.28
CA GLY A 24 -24.33 -7.90 3.92
C GLY A 24 -23.01 -7.24 3.49
N ASP A 25 -22.07 -8.01 2.92
CA ASP A 25 -20.91 -7.52 2.22
C ASP A 25 -21.13 -7.75 0.71
N TYR A 26 -21.17 -6.66 -0.05
CA TYR A 26 -21.40 -6.69 -1.49
C TYR A 26 -20.09 -6.59 -2.29
N SER A 27 -18.94 -6.78 -1.64
CA SER A 27 -17.66 -6.79 -2.32
C SER A 27 -17.49 -8.04 -3.19
N ARG A 28 -16.79 -7.86 -4.31
CA ARG A 28 -16.40 -8.93 -5.24
C ARG A 28 -14.90 -9.16 -5.13
N LEU A 29 -14.50 -10.41 -4.93
CA LEU A 29 -13.10 -10.84 -4.95
C LEU A 29 -12.84 -11.67 -6.22
N VAL A 30 -11.80 -11.29 -6.95
CA VAL A 30 -11.32 -11.98 -8.16
C VAL A 30 -9.91 -12.49 -7.88
N ARG A 31 -9.64 -13.76 -8.20
CA ARG A 31 -8.26 -14.29 -8.26
C ARG A 31 -7.80 -14.32 -9.71
N ASN A 32 -6.79 -13.53 -10.01
CA ASN A 32 -6.23 -13.38 -11.34
C ASN A 32 -5.30 -14.57 -11.69
N VAL A 33 -4.94 -14.67 -12.97
CA VAL A 33 -4.11 -15.77 -13.51
C VAL A 33 -2.69 -15.75 -12.91
N ASP A 34 -2.18 -14.57 -12.58
CA ASP A 34 -0.87 -14.34 -11.95
C ASP A 34 -0.86 -14.55 -10.42
N ASN A 35 -1.94 -15.14 -9.87
CA ASN A 35 -2.16 -15.30 -8.42
C ASN A 35 -2.37 -13.99 -7.65
N SER A 36 -2.46 -12.83 -8.33
CA SER A 36 -2.90 -11.60 -7.69
C SER A 36 -4.39 -11.67 -7.35
N LEU A 37 -4.80 -10.90 -6.36
CA LEU A 37 -6.19 -10.81 -5.89
C LEU A 37 -6.71 -9.40 -6.13
N THR A 38 -7.91 -9.27 -6.69
CA THR A 38 -8.56 -7.98 -6.87
C THR A 38 -9.88 -7.95 -6.12
N ILE A 39 -10.03 -7.00 -5.22
CA ILE A 39 -11.25 -6.74 -4.46
C ILE A 39 -11.90 -5.49 -5.06
N THR A 40 -13.17 -5.59 -5.41
CA THR A 40 -14.02 -4.47 -5.79
C THR A 40 -15.06 -4.26 -4.70
N GLU A 41 -15.04 -3.10 -4.08
CA GLU A 41 -16.00 -2.71 -3.06
C GLU A 41 -17.25 -2.08 -3.69
N PRO A 42 -18.40 -2.14 -2.99
CA PRO A 42 -19.68 -1.65 -3.52
C PRO A 42 -19.68 -0.14 -3.77
N ASP A 43 -18.81 0.57 -3.08
CA ASP A 43 -18.64 2.02 -3.17
C ASP A 43 -17.73 2.44 -4.34
N GLY A 44 -17.25 1.46 -5.13
CA GLY A 44 -16.40 1.66 -6.30
C GLY A 44 -14.91 1.63 -6.02
N LEU A 45 -14.47 1.42 -4.76
CA LEU A 45 -13.05 1.25 -4.45
C LEU A 45 -12.54 -0.11 -4.93
N VAL A 46 -11.43 -0.12 -5.66
CA VAL A 46 -10.77 -1.33 -6.15
C VAL A 46 -9.39 -1.47 -5.53
N ARG A 47 -9.08 -2.64 -4.97
CA ARG A 47 -7.79 -2.99 -4.38
C ARG A 47 -7.21 -4.21 -5.07
N THR A 48 -5.96 -4.14 -5.50
CA THR A 48 -5.22 -5.28 -6.07
C THR A 48 -4.05 -5.65 -5.18
N PHE A 49 -3.89 -6.93 -4.91
CA PHE A 49 -2.82 -7.50 -4.08
C PHE A 49 -1.97 -8.46 -4.90
N ASP A 50 -0.65 -8.44 -4.71
CA ASP A 50 0.25 -9.44 -5.31
C ASP A 50 0.05 -10.85 -4.69
N GLY A 51 0.75 -11.84 -5.24
CA GLY A 51 0.71 -13.22 -4.73
C GLY A 51 1.26 -13.40 -3.31
N ASN A 52 1.95 -12.38 -2.76
CA ASN A 52 2.43 -12.35 -1.37
C ASN A 52 1.45 -11.62 -0.43
N GLY A 53 0.34 -11.09 -0.96
CA GLY A 53 -0.66 -10.34 -0.20
C GLY A 53 -0.34 -8.85 -0.01
N ASN A 54 0.64 -8.29 -0.73
CA ASN A 54 0.95 -6.86 -0.67
C ASN A 54 0.00 -6.08 -1.59
N LEU A 55 -0.56 -4.97 -1.11
CA LEU A 55 -1.42 -4.09 -1.91
C LEU A 55 -0.59 -3.39 -3.00
N THR A 56 -0.77 -3.74 -4.27
CA THR A 56 -0.02 -3.15 -5.38
C THR A 56 -0.76 -2.01 -6.07
N VAL A 57 -2.09 -2.01 -6.05
CA VAL A 57 -2.92 -0.98 -6.69
C VAL A 57 -4.15 -0.66 -5.84
N LEU A 58 -4.45 0.63 -5.72
CA LEU A 58 -5.68 1.16 -5.13
C LEU A 58 -6.30 2.13 -6.14
N THR A 59 -7.52 1.88 -6.58
CA THR A 59 -8.23 2.77 -7.51
C THR A 59 -9.56 3.18 -6.90
N ASP A 60 -9.83 4.48 -6.83
CA ASP A 60 -11.11 4.99 -6.33
C ASP A 60 -12.22 4.96 -7.40
N ARG A 61 -13.45 5.28 -6.98
CA ARG A 61 -14.62 5.33 -7.87
C ARG A 61 -14.53 6.34 -9.01
N TYR A 62 -13.60 7.29 -8.92
CA TYR A 62 -13.34 8.32 -9.93
C TYR A 62 -12.15 7.95 -10.82
N ASN A 63 -11.67 6.71 -10.73
CA ASN A 63 -10.54 6.18 -11.47
C ASN A 63 -9.20 6.88 -11.13
N ASN A 64 -9.08 7.47 -9.94
CA ASN A 64 -7.79 7.89 -9.40
C ASN A 64 -7.07 6.67 -8.85
N THR A 65 -5.88 6.40 -9.37
CA THR A 65 -5.08 5.23 -9.01
C THR A 65 -3.85 5.60 -8.19
N LEU A 66 -3.57 4.81 -7.16
CA LEU A 66 -2.30 4.73 -6.46
C LEU A 66 -1.67 3.36 -6.72
N SER A 67 -0.43 3.35 -7.16
CA SER A 67 0.37 2.13 -7.33
C SER A 67 1.47 2.07 -6.29
N PHE A 68 1.73 0.88 -5.74
CA PHE A 68 2.69 0.68 -4.67
C PHE A 68 3.77 -0.33 -5.10
N THR A 69 5.00 -0.08 -4.65
CA THR A 69 6.12 -1.03 -4.79
C THR A 69 6.64 -1.43 -3.43
N TYR A 70 7.28 -2.60 -3.34
CA TYR A 70 7.75 -3.16 -2.08
C TYR A 70 9.19 -3.64 -2.16
N ILE A 71 9.93 -3.46 -1.07
CA ILE A 71 11.25 -4.03 -0.83
C ILE A 71 11.20 -4.78 0.50
N GLY A 72 11.47 -6.09 0.49
CA GLY A 72 11.46 -6.91 1.71
C GLY A 72 10.11 -6.88 2.45
N GLY A 73 8.99 -6.81 1.72
CA GLY A 73 7.64 -6.75 2.29
C GLY A 73 7.22 -5.39 2.86
N ARG A 74 8.00 -4.33 2.60
CA ARG A 74 7.71 -2.95 3.05
C ARG A 74 7.56 -2.03 1.86
N VAL A 75 6.68 -1.04 1.98
CA VAL A 75 6.40 -0.08 0.89
C VAL A 75 7.67 0.70 0.57
N ALA A 76 8.20 0.52 -0.64
CA ALA A 76 9.38 1.23 -1.13
C ALA A 76 9.00 2.52 -1.87
N SER A 77 7.85 2.53 -2.54
CA SER A 77 7.28 3.74 -3.12
C SER A 77 5.78 3.61 -3.30
N PHE A 78 5.12 4.75 -3.45
CA PHE A 78 3.83 4.81 -4.13
C PHE A 78 3.85 5.89 -5.20
N THR A 79 2.99 5.73 -6.20
CA THR A 79 2.84 6.65 -7.33
C THR A 79 1.37 6.94 -7.53
N ASP A 80 1.00 8.21 -7.67
CA ASP A 80 -0.38 8.61 -7.97
C ASP A 80 -0.70 8.59 -9.47
N ALA A 81 -1.97 8.81 -9.80
CA ALA A 81 -2.46 8.83 -11.18
C ALA A 81 -1.83 9.92 -12.05
N THR A 82 -1.22 10.95 -11.44
CA THR A 82 -0.51 12.02 -12.15
C THR A 82 0.97 11.70 -12.37
N GLY A 83 1.43 10.52 -11.95
CA GLY A 83 2.82 10.09 -12.04
C GLY A 83 3.73 10.63 -10.93
N ARG A 84 3.18 11.34 -9.94
CA ARG A 84 3.97 11.82 -8.80
C ARG A 84 4.24 10.65 -7.87
N SER A 85 5.51 10.45 -7.53
CA SER A 85 5.95 9.33 -6.70
C SER A 85 6.61 9.79 -5.42
N VAL A 86 6.31 9.10 -4.32
CA VAL A 86 6.99 9.24 -3.03
C VAL A 86 7.75 7.95 -2.78
N THR A 87 9.02 8.05 -2.39
CA THR A 87 9.86 6.88 -2.09
C THR A 87 10.27 6.84 -0.63
N PHE A 88 10.41 5.63 -0.10
CA PHE A 88 10.72 5.34 1.29
C PHE A 88 12.03 4.56 1.37
N GLY A 89 12.96 5.05 2.19
CA GLY A 89 14.23 4.41 2.51
C GLY A 89 14.23 3.85 3.92
N TYR A 90 14.76 2.65 4.07
CA TYR A 90 14.86 1.95 5.34
C TYR A 90 16.31 1.73 5.74
N GLU A 91 16.62 1.86 7.02
CA GLU A 91 17.92 1.57 7.59
C GLU A 91 18.16 0.06 7.64
N ALA A 92 19.28 -0.42 7.07
CA ALA A 92 19.53 -1.85 6.91
C ALA A 92 19.61 -2.63 8.25
N GLY A 93 20.13 -2.00 9.31
CA GLY A 93 20.31 -2.66 10.62
C GLY A 93 19.03 -2.73 11.46
N THR A 94 18.30 -1.61 11.58
CA THR A 94 17.10 -1.52 12.43
C THR A 94 15.81 -1.79 11.67
N GLY A 95 15.85 -1.68 10.35
CA GLY A 95 14.67 -1.65 9.50
C GLY A 95 13.80 -0.40 9.69
N LYS A 96 14.26 0.65 10.36
CA LYS A 96 13.45 1.85 10.54
C LYS A 96 13.42 2.69 9.27
N LEU A 97 12.30 3.39 9.05
CA LEU A 97 12.18 4.35 7.96
C LEU A 97 13.11 5.55 8.25
N ASN A 98 14.16 5.73 7.47
CA ASN A 98 15.14 6.81 7.69
C ASN A 98 15.10 7.91 6.63
N ARG A 99 14.41 7.68 5.50
CA ARG A 99 14.33 8.63 4.39
C ARG A 99 12.96 8.58 3.71
N ILE A 100 12.40 9.74 3.42
CA ILE A 100 11.25 9.91 2.53
C ILE A 100 11.69 10.86 1.42
N THR A 101 11.46 10.53 0.15
CA THR A 101 11.72 11.46 -0.96
C THR A 101 10.39 11.86 -1.57
N ASP A 102 10.14 13.16 -1.67
CA ASP A 102 8.93 13.68 -2.32
C ASP A 102 9.01 13.57 -3.86
N PRO A 103 7.92 13.89 -4.58
CA PRO A 103 7.91 13.86 -6.04
C PRO A 103 8.84 14.88 -6.71
N ALA A 104 9.28 15.91 -5.99
CA ALA A 104 10.25 16.89 -6.47
C ALA A 104 11.71 16.44 -6.24
N GLY A 105 11.93 15.25 -5.68
CA GLY A 105 13.26 14.69 -5.41
C GLY A 105 13.86 15.14 -4.08
N ASN A 106 13.11 15.85 -3.25
CA ASN A 106 13.56 16.41 -1.99
C ASN A 106 13.58 15.35 -0.89
N PRO A 107 14.74 15.08 -0.25
CA PRO A 107 14.83 14.11 0.83
C PRO A 107 14.48 14.68 2.20
N TYR A 108 13.57 14.00 2.90
CA TYR A 108 13.28 14.17 4.32
C TYR A 108 13.95 13.05 5.10
N LEU A 109 14.79 13.38 6.07
CA LEU A 109 15.51 12.41 6.88
C LEU A 109 14.86 12.26 8.24
N LEU A 110 14.70 11.02 8.71
CA LEU A 110 14.09 10.69 9.99
C LEU A 110 15.16 10.19 10.94
N GLY A 111 15.29 10.83 12.10
CA GLY A 111 16.21 10.46 13.17
C GLY A 111 15.46 9.82 14.34
N TYR A 112 16.07 8.81 14.96
CA TYR A 112 15.48 8.11 16.10
C TYR A 112 16.35 8.23 17.34
N SER A 113 15.72 8.38 18.51
CA SER A 113 16.37 8.37 19.82
C SER A 113 15.56 7.50 20.78
N ALA A 114 16.24 6.65 21.55
CA ALA A 114 15.63 5.67 22.45
C ALA A 114 14.50 4.84 21.80
N GLY A 115 14.65 4.51 20.51
CA GLY A 115 13.66 3.74 19.77
C GLY A 115 12.58 4.57 19.05
N ASN A 116 12.34 5.81 19.49
CA ASN A 116 11.25 6.66 19.03
C ASN A 116 11.71 7.67 17.97
N LEU A 117 10.77 8.13 17.14
CA LEU A 117 11.05 9.21 16.19
C LEU A 117 11.39 10.48 16.97
N ALA A 118 12.57 11.04 16.72
CA ALA A 118 13.12 12.16 17.46
C ALA A 118 13.31 13.41 16.59
N SER A 119 13.53 13.24 15.28
CA SER A 119 13.70 14.36 14.37
C SER A 119 13.22 14.06 12.96
N VAL A 120 12.83 15.11 12.26
CA VAL A 120 12.58 15.11 10.82
C VAL A 120 13.36 16.29 10.23
N THR A 121 14.36 16.00 9.40
CA THR A 121 15.15 17.02 8.71
C THR A 121 14.61 17.22 7.31
N GLN A 122 14.19 18.44 7.02
CA GLN A 122 13.73 18.82 5.69
C GLN A 122 14.92 19.21 4.80
N PRO A 123 14.82 18.96 3.49
CA PRO A 123 15.83 19.41 2.54
C PRO A 123 15.80 20.93 2.46
N GLY A 124 16.97 21.54 2.60
CA GLY A 124 17.10 23.01 2.63
C GLY A 124 17.00 23.64 4.01
N ALA A 125 16.76 22.88 5.08
CA ALA A 125 16.99 23.35 6.45
C ALA A 125 18.51 23.42 6.70
N LYS A 126 19.18 24.47 6.19
CA LYS A 126 20.43 24.92 6.80
C LYS A 126 20.10 25.29 8.23
N GLY A 127 20.85 24.74 9.18
CA GLY A 127 20.74 25.09 10.59
C GLY A 127 20.69 26.61 10.74
N GLN A 128 19.65 27.08 11.42
CA GLN A 128 19.63 28.40 12.05
C GLN A 128 20.32 28.29 13.39
#